data_AF-A0A921DWH0-F1
#
_entry.id   AF-A0A921DWH0-F1
#
_cell.length_a   1.000
_cell.length_b   1.000
_cell.length_c   1.000
_cell.angle_alpha   90.00
_cell.angle_beta   90.00
_cell.angle_gamma   90.00
#
_symmetry.space_group_name_H-M   'P 1'
#
loop_
_entity.id
_entity.type
_entity.pdbx_description
1 polymer ?
#
loop_
_entity_poly.entity_id
_entity_poly.type
_entity_poly.pdbx_seq_one_letter_code
_entity_poly.pdbx_strand_id
1 'polypeptide(L)'
;MNNKIIDEINQFVSDRDWDQYHNPKDLALSVTLEASELLENFQWVDSDTAIEQNRQNIQEEIADVMIYSIMLAQKLDIDVEDAILSKIKKNAEKYPADKKHEF
;
A
#
# COMPACT_ATOMS: atom_id res chain seq x y z
N MET A 1 2.36 -12.52 -7.08
CA MET A 1 2.23 -11.12 -7.54
C MET A 1 3.09 -10.95 -8.78
N ASN A 2 2.87 -9.98 -9.66
CA ASN A 2 3.67 -9.90 -10.90
C ASN A 2 5.16 -9.69 -10.55
N ASN A 3 6.02 -10.69 -10.79
CA ASN A 3 7.42 -10.71 -10.35
C ASN A 3 8.17 -9.42 -10.74
N LYS A 4 7.80 -8.83 -11.88
CA LYS A 4 8.38 -7.58 -12.38
C LYS A 4 8.37 -6.43 -11.37
N ILE A 5 7.26 -6.18 -10.64
CA ILE A 5 7.20 -5.01 -9.73
C ILE A 5 8.14 -5.20 -8.55
N ILE A 6 8.15 -6.42 -7.98
CA ILE A 6 9.02 -6.77 -6.87
C ILE A 6 10.49 -6.70 -7.31
N ASP A 7 10.80 -7.18 -8.52
CA ASP A 7 12.16 -7.12 -9.08
C ASP A 7 12.64 -5.67 -9.26
N GLU A 8 11.81 -4.78 -9.79
CA GLU A 8 12.14 -3.35 -9.96
C GLU A 8 12.35 -2.65 -8.60
N ILE A 9 11.52 -2.95 -7.59
CA ILE A 9 11.70 -2.44 -6.23
C ILE A 9 13.03 -2.93 -5.64
N ASN A 10 13.31 -4.23 -5.75
CA ASN A 10 14.55 -4.81 -5.24
C ASN A 10 15.78 -4.19 -5.91
N GLN A 11 15.72 -4.02 -7.23
CA GLN A 11 16.80 -3.38 -7.98
C GLN A 11 16.98 -1.93 -7.52
N PHE A 12 15.89 -1.16 -7.39
CA PHE A 12 15.93 0.24 -6.95
C PHE A 12 16.57 0.40 -5.56
N VAL A 13 16.22 -0.49 -4.63
CA VAL A 13 16.76 -0.53 -3.26
C VAL A 13 18.23 -0.93 -3.27
N SER A 14 18.58 -1.97 -4.05
CA SER A 14 19.94 -2.49 -4.17
C SER A 14 20.89 -1.47 -4.77
N ASP A 15 20.47 -0.75 -5.82
CA ASP A 15 21.27 0.28 -6.50
C ASP A 15 21.69 1.42 -5.57
N ARG A 16 20.96 1.60 -4.46
CA ARG A 16 21.17 2.67 -3.48
C ARG A 16 21.77 2.19 -2.17
N ASP A 17 22.01 0.89 -2.03
CA ASP A 17 22.45 0.25 -0.78
C ASP A 17 21.51 0.58 0.40
N TRP A 18 20.20 0.69 0.12
CA TRP A 18 19.22 1.14 1.11
C TRP A 18 18.72 0.03 2.05
N ASP A 19 19.04 -1.24 1.76
CA ASP A 19 18.59 -2.36 2.59
C ASP A 19 19.03 -2.24 4.07
N GLN A 20 20.13 -1.54 4.34
CA GLN A 20 20.62 -1.25 5.69
C GLN A 20 19.68 -0.37 6.53
N TYR A 21 18.83 0.43 5.88
CA TYR A 21 17.87 1.33 6.54
C TYR A 21 16.46 0.72 6.62
N HIS A 22 16.23 -0.41 5.97
CA HIS A 22 14.91 -1.03 5.84
C HIS A 22 14.64 -2.10 6.91
N ASN A 23 14.67 -1.72 8.20
CA ASN A 23 14.14 -2.60 9.24
C ASN A 23 12.60 -2.55 9.26
N PRO A 24 11.91 -3.61 9.74
CA PRO A 24 10.44 -3.68 9.69
C PRO A 24 9.72 -2.52 10.38
N LYS A 25 10.29 -1.96 11.45
CA LYS A 25 9.70 -0.82 12.15
C LYS A 25 9.71 0.41 11.25
N ASP A 26 10.84 0.71 10.62
CA ASP A 26 10.98 1.92 9.82
C ASP A 26 10.17 1.83 8.53
N LEU A 27 10.08 0.64 7.91
CA LEU A 27 9.18 0.41 6.77
C LEU A 27 7.70 0.59 7.15
N ALA A 28 7.28 0.12 8.33
CA ALA A 28 5.91 0.33 8.81
C ALA A 28 5.61 1.81 9.09
N LEU A 29 6.61 2.57 9.54
CA LEU A 29 6.50 4.02 9.66
C LEU A 29 6.32 4.66 8.28
N SER A 30 7.15 4.30 7.29
CA SER A 30 7.00 4.80 5.92
C SER A 30 5.59 4.54 5.36
N VAL A 31 5.05 3.33 5.50
CA VAL A 31 3.65 3.04 5.07
C VAL A 31 2.64 4.02 5.67
N THR A 32 2.81 4.41 6.94
CA THR A 32 1.91 5.35 7.61
C THR A 32 2.10 6.78 7.12
N LEU A 33 3.35 7.17 6.81
CA LEU A 33 3.67 8.49 6.27
C LEU A 33 3.03 8.67 4.90
N GLU A 34 3.27 7.75 3.95
CA GLU A 34 2.69 7.87 2.60
C GLU A 34 1.16 7.75 2.62
N ALA A 35 0.60 6.96 3.54
CA ALA A 35 -0.86 6.92 3.71
C ALA A 35 -1.43 8.26 4.24
N SER A 36 -0.62 9.01 4.99
CA SER A 36 -0.98 10.36 5.45
C SER A 36 -0.85 11.38 4.30
N GLU A 37 0.19 11.28 3.47
CA GLU A 37 0.35 12.12 2.26
C GLU A 37 -0.81 11.87 1.27
N LEU A 38 -1.22 10.62 1.09
CA LEU A 38 -2.44 10.28 0.35
C LEU A 38 -3.68 10.99 0.93
N LEU A 39 -3.86 10.96 2.25
CA LEU A 39 -4.99 11.58 2.93
C LEU A 39 -5.02 13.11 2.76
N GLU A 40 -3.86 13.76 2.72
CA GLU A 40 -3.75 15.23 2.57
C GLU A 40 -4.44 15.75 1.31
N ASN A 41 -4.43 14.96 0.22
CA ASN A 41 -5.13 15.28 -1.03
C ASN A 41 -6.65 15.53 -0.84
N PHE A 42 -7.24 14.99 0.22
CA PHE A 42 -8.68 15.02 0.51
C PHE A 42 -9.03 15.86 1.74
N GLN A 43 -8.06 16.47 2.42
CA GLN A 43 -8.26 17.03 3.77
C GLN A 43 -9.24 18.23 3.81
N TRP A 44 -9.24 19.06 2.75
CA TRP A 44 -9.93 20.36 2.75
C TRP A 44 -10.95 20.54 1.63
N VAL A 45 -11.15 19.51 0.82
CA VAL A 45 -12.02 19.53 -0.37
C VAL A 45 -12.86 18.27 -0.40
N ASP A 46 -13.96 18.29 -1.15
CA ASP A 46 -14.72 17.07 -1.44
C ASP A 46 -13.94 16.13 -2.38
N SER A 47 -14.39 14.88 -2.47
CA SER A 47 -13.70 13.84 -3.24
C SER A 47 -13.60 14.13 -4.73
N ASP A 48 -14.63 14.71 -5.35
CA ASP A 48 -14.63 14.98 -6.79
C ASP A 48 -13.62 16.08 -7.12
N THR A 49 -13.60 17.14 -6.31
CA THR A 49 -12.62 18.23 -6.41
C THR A 49 -11.18 17.73 -6.19
N ALA A 50 -10.94 16.90 -5.17
CA ALA A 50 -9.63 16.31 -4.91
C ALA A 50 -9.11 15.51 -6.11
N ILE A 51 -9.97 14.65 -6.68
CA ILE A 51 -9.61 13.78 -7.81
C ILE A 51 -9.34 14.61 -9.06
N GLU A 52 -10.10 15.67 -9.31
CA GLU A 52 -9.87 16.55 -10.47
C GLU A 52 -8.53 17.30 -10.36
N GLN A 53 -8.24 17.86 -9.19
CA GLN A 53 -7.08 18.73 -8.98
C GLN A 53 -5.77 17.96 -8.77
N ASN A 54 -5.84 16.82 -8.07
CA ASN A 54 -4.65 16.14 -7.53
C ASN A 54 -4.50 14.71 -8.05
N ARG A 55 -5.13 14.34 -9.18
CA ARG A 55 -5.13 12.96 -9.71
C ARG A 55 -3.76 12.30 -9.76
N GLN A 56 -2.76 13.06 -10.21
CA GLN A 56 -1.39 12.56 -10.32
C GLN A 56 -0.79 12.29 -8.95
N ASN A 57 -0.89 13.24 -8.02
CA ASN A 57 -0.38 13.07 -6.66
C ASN A 57 -1.05 11.88 -5.97
N ILE A 58 -2.38 11.77 -6.05
CA ILE A 58 -3.13 10.61 -5.53
C ILE A 58 -2.59 9.29 -6.08
N GLN A 59 -2.26 9.23 -7.38
CA GLN A 59 -1.69 8.03 -7.98
C GLN A 59 -0.28 7.72 -7.44
N GLU A 60 0.55 8.74 -7.25
CA GLU A 60 1.90 8.62 -6.71
C GLU A 60 1.84 8.13 -5.25
N GLU A 61 1.03 8.74 -4.40
CA GLU A 61 0.91 8.34 -2.98
C GLU A 61 0.33 6.93 -2.82
N ILE A 62 -0.62 6.52 -3.67
CA ILE A 62 -1.09 5.13 -3.69
C ILE A 62 0.05 4.18 -4.05
N ALA A 63 0.90 4.56 -5.00
CA ALA A 63 2.05 3.75 -5.38
C ALA A 63 3.05 3.64 -4.23
N ASP A 64 3.33 4.72 -3.53
CA ASP A 64 4.29 4.76 -2.43
C ASP A 64 3.82 3.92 -1.24
N VAL A 65 2.54 4.03 -0.84
CA VAL A 65 1.92 3.13 0.17
C VAL A 65 2.12 1.66 -0.21
N MET A 66 1.91 1.31 -1.47
CA MET A 66 2.04 -0.05 -1.96
C MET A 66 3.51 -0.51 -2.00
N ILE A 67 4.44 0.33 -2.43
CA ILE A 67 5.87 0.02 -2.50
C ILE A 67 6.39 -0.29 -1.10
N TYR A 68 6.16 0.59 -0.10
CA TYR A 68 6.63 0.31 1.26
C TYR A 68 5.93 -0.88 1.91
N SER A 69 4.66 -1.13 1.59
CA SER A 69 3.95 -2.32 2.05
C SER A 69 4.57 -3.61 1.50
N ILE A 70 4.96 -3.62 0.23
CA ILE A 70 5.66 -4.74 -0.41
C ILE A 70 7.04 -4.94 0.21
N MET A 71 7.81 -3.87 0.38
CA MET A 71 9.13 -3.93 1.01
C MET A 71 9.05 -4.48 2.44
N LEU A 72 8.05 -4.05 3.21
CA LEU A 72 7.80 -4.57 4.56
C LEU A 72 7.46 -6.06 4.53
N ALA A 73 6.59 -6.48 3.62
CA ALA A 73 6.23 -7.89 3.47
C ALA A 73 7.44 -8.75 3.11
N GLN A 74 8.30 -8.30 2.18
CA GLN A 74 9.54 -9.00 1.84
C GLN A 74 10.49 -9.10 3.05
N LYS A 75 10.64 -8.02 3.83
CA LYS A 75 11.49 -8.04 5.03
C LYS A 75 10.97 -8.98 6.13
N LEU A 76 9.68 -9.27 6.12
CA LEU A 76 8.99 -10.17 7.05
C LEU A 76 8.75 -11.57 6.49
N ASP A 77 9.24 -11.88 5.29
CA ASP A 77 9.00 -13.16 4.59
C ASP A 77 7.50 -13.48 4.42
N ILE A 78 6.71 -12.45 4.08
CA ILE A 78 5.28 -12.55 3.83
C ILE A 78 5.01 -12.54 2.32
N ASP A 79 4.38 -13.59 1.81
CA ASP A 79 3.80 -13.57 0.47
C ASP A 79 2.56 -12.66 0.47
N VAL A 80 2.67 -11.52 -0.22
CA VAL A 80 1.62 -10.49 -0.29
C VAL A 80 0.37 -11.01 -1.00
N GLU A 81 0.53 -11.82 -2.05
CA GLU A 81 -0.62 -12.35 -2.80
C GLU A 81 -1.43 -13.30 -1.93
N ASP A 82 -0.75 -14.27 -1.30
CA ASP A 82 -1.39 -15.22 -0.39
C ASP A 82 -2.04 -14.52 0.81
N ALA A 83 -1.39 -13.50 1.37
CA ALA A 83 -1.93 -12.70 2.47
C ALA A 83 -3.21 -11.96 2.06
N ILE A 84 -3.23 -11.33 0.88
CA ILE A 84 -4.41 -10.64 0.35
C ILE A 84 -5.54 -11.63 0.07
N LEU A 85 -5.28 -12.72 -0.64
CA LEU A 85 -6.28 -13.73 -0.98
C LEU A 85 -6.91 -14.34 0.27
N SER A 86 -6.09 -14.69 1.26
CA SER A 86 -6.55 -15.19 2.56
C SER A 86 -7.42 -14.16 3.29
N LYS A 87 -7.03 -12.89 3.25
CA LYS A 87 -7.77 -11.80 3.91
C LYS A 87 -9.10 -11.52 3.21
N ILE A 88 -9.17 -11.58 1.88
CA ILE A 88 -10.41 -11.46 1.10
C ILE A 88 -11.39 -12.56 1.50
N LYS A 89 -10.95 -13.82 1.54
CA LYS A 89 -11.81 -14.95 1.96
C LYS A 89 -12.37 -14.73 3.37
N LYS A 90 -11.52 -14.36 4.32
CA LYS A 90 -11.94 -14.05 5.69
C LYS A 90 -12.92 -12.87 5.76
N ASN A 91 -12.74 -11.85 4.92
CA ASN A 91 -13.65 -10.72 4.86
C ASN A 91 -15.01 -11.10 4.25
N ALA A 92 -15.05 -11.99 3.25
CA ALA A 92 -16.29 -12.49 2.67
C ALA A 92 -17.10 -13.32 3.67
N GLU A 93 -16.44 -14.08 4.54
CA GLU A 93 -17.09 -14.79 5.66
C GLU A 93 -17.66 -13.80 6.69
N LYS A 94 -16.93 -12.71 6.98
CA LYS A 94 -17.36 -11.67 7.93
C LYS A 94 -18.49 -10.79 7.39
N TYR A 95 -18.48 -10.50 6.09
CA TYR A 95 -19.45 -9.65 5.40
C TYR A 95 -20.05 -10.39 4.18
N PRO A 96 -21.01 -11.31 4.40
CA PRO A 96 -21.64 -12.08 3.32
C PRO A 96 -22.43 -11.19 2.36
N ALA A 97 -22.33 -11.44 1.05
CA ALA A 97 -22.96 -10.62 0.02
C ALA A 97 -24.50 -10.61 0.05
N ASP A 98 -25.11 -11.65 0.64
CA ASP A 98 -26.55 -11.81 0.80
C ASP A 98 -27.13 -11.05 2.01
N LYS A 99 -26.27 -10.38 2.80
CA LYS A 99 -26.68 -9.58 3.95
C LYS A 99 -26.48 -8.09 3.67
N LYS A 100 -27.47 -7.29 4.06
CA LYS A 100 -27.28 -5.83 4.14
C LYS A 100 -26.31 -5.54 5.28
N HIS A 101 -25.19 -4.90 4.96
CA HIS A 101 -24.24 -4.35 5.92
C HIS A 101 -24.38 -2.83 5.88
N GLU A 102 -24.53 -2.19 7.04
CA GLU A 102 -24.43 -0.72 7.14
C GLU A 102 -22.94 -0.38 7.22
N PHE A 103 -22.48 0.52 6.33
CA PHE A 103 -21.10 1.04 6.26
C PHE A 103 -21.07 2.49 6.72
#